data_AF-A0A645E8D5-F1
#
_entry.id   AF-A0A645E8D5-F1
#
_cell.length_a   1.000
_cell.length_b   1.000
_cell.length_c   1.000
_cell.angle_alpha   90.00
_cell.angle_beta   90.00
_cell.angle_gamma   90.00
#
_symmetry.space_group_name_H-M   'P 1'
#
loop_
_entity.id
_entity.type
_entity.pdbx_description
1 polymer ?
#
loop_
_entity_poly.entity_id
_entity_poly.type
_entity_poly.pdbx_seq_one_letter_code
_entity_poly.pdbx_strand_id
1 'polypeptide(L)'
;MTCCRCLVEFPQQLTVDLAEQYLFVSKGEPDDDEEDYEVEDRYLPVLAADQIDVSRLLVDAFFSQLPLKTLCREECKGLCDQCGANLNEGPCECQDQPVDPRFAILSQWGKKSK
;
A
#
# COMPACT_ATOMS: atom_id res chain seq x y z
N MET A 1 -9.45 -8.74 2.76
CA MET A 1 -9.52 -7.38 2.17
C MET A 1 -10.61 -7.38 1.11
N THR A 2 -11.18 -6.23 0.77
CA THR A 2 -12.25 -6.13 -0.23
C THR A 2 -11.72 -5.48 -1.50
N CYS A 3 -12.03 -6.06 -2.66
CA CYS A 3 -11.56 -5.54 -3.94
C CYS A 3 -12.27 -4.24 -4.30
N CYS A 4 -11.52 -3.17 -4.59
CA CYS A 4 -12.10 -1.87 -4.97
C CYS A 4 -12.87 -1.92 -6.30
N ARG A 5 -12.65 -2.94 -7.13
CA ARG A 5 -13.25 -3.06 -8.46
C ARG A 5 -14.48 -3.98 -8.49
N CYS A 6 -14.38 -5.17 -7.91
CA CYS A 6 -15.45 -6.17 -7.96
C CYS A 6 -16.14 -6.42 -6.61
N LEU A 7 -15.70 -5.75 -5.54
CA LEU A 7 -16.24 -5.86 -4.18
C LEU A 7 -16.15 -7.26 -3.54
N VAL A 8 -15.52 -8.23 -4.20
CA VAL A 8 -15.28 -9.56 -3.64
C VAL A 8 -14.22 -9.50 -2.54
N GLU A 9 -14.43 -10.28 -1.49
CA GLU A 9 -13.43 -10.50 -0.44
C GLU A 9 -12.33 -11.44 -0.93
N PHE A 10 -11.08 -11.08 -0.61
CA PHE A 10 -9.92 -11.90 -0.96
C PHE A 10 -8.83 -11.79 0.11
N PRO A 11 -8.02 -12.86 0.29
CA PRO A 11 -6.83 -12.79 1.13
C PRO A 11 -5.77 -11.94 0.42
N GLN A 12 -5.10 -11.07 1.16
CA GLN A 12 -4.00 -10.28 0.63
C GLN A 12 -2.73 -10.61 1.40
N GLN A 13 -1.68 -10.97 0.65
CA GLN A 13 -0.36 -11.22 1.21
C GLN A 13 0.46 -9.93 1.14
N LEU A 14 1.03 -9.54 2.28
CA LEU A 14 1.94 -8.40 2.39
C LEU A 14 3.29 -8.93 2.85
N THR A 15 4.34 -8.57 2.13
CA THR A 15 5.73 -8.80 2.53
C THR A 15 6.29 -7.46 2.95
N VAL A 16 6.81 -7.39 4.17
CA VAL A 16 7.34 -6.16 4.76
C VAL A 16 8.79 -6.42 5.12
N ASP A 17 9.70 -5.67 4.52
CA ASP A 17 11.11 -5.70 4.85
C ASP A 17 11.40 -4.65 5.93
N LEU A 18 12.07 -5.06 7.00
CA LEU A 18 12.24 -4.31 8.24
C LEU A 18 13.69 -4.34 8.70
N ALA A 19 14.23 -3.17 9.02
CA ALA A 19 15.53 -3.01 9.65
C ALA A 19 15.51 -1.78 10.56
N GLU A 20 15.91 -1.95 11.81
CA GLU A 20 16.04 -0.86 12.78
C GLU A 20 17.30 -1.08 13.63
N GLN A 21 17.97 0.00 14.00
CA GLN A 21 19.16 0.00 14.85
C GLN A 21 18.80 0.61 16.19
N TYR A 22 19.43 0.11 17.25
CA TYR A 22 19.19 0.53 18.62
C TYR A 22 20.51 0.82 19.32
N LEU A 23 20.51 1.84 20.18
CA LEU A 23 21.63 2.12 21.07
C LEU A 23 21.48 1.34 22.37
N PHE A 24 22.58 0.70 22.78
CA PHE A 24 22.64 0.00 24.06
C PHE A 24 23.42 0.85 25.07
N VAL A 25 22.72 1.36 26.08
CA VAL A 25 23.34 2.15 27.16
C VAL A 25 23.38 1.30 28.42
N SER A 26 24.59 1.01 28.91
CA SER A 26 24.75 0.21 30.13
C SER A 26 24.41 1.05 31.37
N LYS A 27 23.64 0.48 32.32
CA LYS A 27 23.37 1.13 33.62
C LYS A 27 24.67 1.22 34.41
N GLY A 28 25.36 2.37 34.34
CA GLY A 28 26.57 2.61 35.13
C GLY A 28 27.49 3.69 34.58
N GLU A 29 27.32 4.12 33.34
CA GLU A 29 28.08 5.25 32.79
C GLU A 29 27.34 6.55 33.08
N PRO A 30 27.99 7.53 33.75
CA PRO A 30 27.38 8.82 34.01
C PRO A 30 27.10 9.53 32.68
N ASP A 31 25.92 10.13 32.62
CA ASP A 31 25.34 10.93 31.54
C ASP A 31 26.09 12.28 31.38
N ASP A 32 27.42 12.29 31.42
CA ASP A 32 28.21 13.54 31.58
C ASP A 32 28.94 14.00 30.32
N ASP A 33 28.95 13.23 29.23
CA ASP A 33 29.53 13.67 27.97
C ASP A 33 28.50 13.53 26.83
N GLU A 34 27.69 14.58 26.64
CA GLU A 34 26.89 14.81 25.41
C GLU A 34 27.75 14.86 24.11
N GLU A 35 29.07 14.72 24.23
CA GLU A 35 30.08 14.84 23.16
C GLU A 35 30.53 13.50 22.54
N ASP A 36 30.25 12.34 23.15
CA ASP A 36 30.84 11.06 22.71
C ASP A 36 29.95 10.21 21.78
N TYR A 37 28.70 10.64 21.56
CA TYR A 37 27.83 10.03 20.55
C TYR A 37 28.01 10.74 19.20
N GLU A 38 28.26 9.98 18.13
CA GLU A 38 28.20 10.53 16.79
C GLU A 38 26.82 11.18 16.57
N VAL A 39 26.75 12.31 15.85
CA VAL A 39 25.49 13.06 15.66
C VAL A 39 24.36 12.18 15.10
N GLU A 40 24.73 11.13 14.37
CA GLU A 40 23.83 10.14 13.79
C GLU A 40 23.17 9.23 14.84
N ASP A 41 23.87 8.91 15.93
CA ASP A 41 23.38 8.06 17.01
C ASP A 41 22.29 8.75 17.85
N ARG A 42 22.29 10.09 17.90
CA ARG A 42 21.34 10.88 18.73
C ARG A 42 19.87 10.69 18.34
N TYR A 43 19.59 10.13 17.15
CA TYR A 43 18.23 9.85 16.66
C TYR A 43 17.81 8.39 16.81
N LEU A 44 18.71 7.50 17.27
CA LEU A 44 18.40 6.09 17.43
C LEU A 44 17.61 5.84 18.72
N PRO A 45 16.64 4.90 18.70
CA PRO A 45 15.95 4.49 19.91
C PRO A 45 16.93 3.85 20.91
N VAL A 46 16.87 4.31 22.15
CA VAL A 46 17.68 3.79 23.25
C VAL A 46 17.00 2.57 23.87
N LEU A 47 17.75 1.48 24.02
CA LEU A 47 17.29 0.30 24.74
C LEU A 47 17.38 0.49 26.25
N ALA A 48 16.23 0.65 26.89
CA ALA A 48 16.13 0.59 28.33
C ALA A 48 16.05 -0.88 28.78
N ALA A 49 17.20 -1.46 29.16
CA ALA A 49 17.39 -2.87 29.55
C ALA A 49 17.44 -3.88 28.37
N ASP A 50 17.48 -5.18 28.70
CA ASP A 50 17.68 -6.29 27.73
C ASP A 50 16.41 -6.67 26.94
N GLN A 51 15.50 -5.72 26.68
CA GLN A 51 14.25 -5.96 25.95
C GLN A 51 14.05 -4.93 24.85
N ILE A 52 13.71 -5.41 23.64
CA ILE A 52 13.37 -4.59 22.47
C ILE A 52 11.85 -4.64 22.29
N ASP A 53 11.18 -3.50 22.37
CA ASP A 53 9.75 -3.39 22.01
C ASP A 53 9.61 -3.08 20.51
N VAL A 54 9.38 -4.12 19.72
CA VAL A 54 9.21 -4.02 18.25
C VAL A 54 7.81 -3.58 17.83
N SER A 55 6.89 -3.32 18.77
CA SER A 55 5.48 -3.05 18.45
C SER A 55 5.33 -1.83 17.53
N ARG A 56 6.07 -0.75 17.78
CA ARG A 56 6.03 0.46 16.93
C ARG A 56 6.60 0.21 15.54
N LEU A 57 7.78 -0.41 15.46
CA LEU A 57 8.44 -0.75 14.21
C LEU A 57 7.51 -1.56 13.29
N LEU A 58 6.86 -2.59 13.84
CA LEU A 58 5.93 -3.43 13.11
C LEU A 58 4.72 -2.64 12.60
N VAL A 59 4.14 -1.79 13.44
CA VAL A 59 2.97 -0.97 13.09
C VAL A 59 3.32 -0.01 11.96
N ASP A 60 4.41 0.74 12.10
CA ASP A 60 4.81 1.76 11.13
C ASP A 60 5.12 1.14 9.76
N ALA A 61 5.86 0.04 9.75
CA ALA A 61 6.19 -0.64 8.50
C ALA A 61 4.98 -1.33 7.86
N PHE A 62 4.09 -1.91 8.67
CA PHE A 62 2.85 -2.50 8.15
C PHE A 62 1.98 -1.44 7.48
N PHE A 63 1.76 -0.29 8.12
CA PHE A 63 0.99 0.80 7.54
C PHE A 63 1.64 1.38 6.28
N SER A 64 2.98 1.43 6.26
CA SER A 64 3.74 1.91 5.09
C SER A 64 3.53 1.03 3.85
N GLN A 65 3.37 -0.29 4.02
CA GLN A 65 3.23 -1.24 2.90
C GLN A 65 1.78 -1.48 2.46
N LEU A 66 0.79 -0.89 3.13
CA LEU A 66 -0.60 -1.03 2.72
C LEU A 66 -0.85 -0.32 1.37
N PRO A 67 -1.40 -1.02 0.35
CA PRO A 67 -1.68 -0.38 -0.91
C PRO A 67 -2.89 0.56 -0.81
N LEU A 68 -2.82 1.69 -1.52
CA LEU A 68 -3.91 2.65 -1.62
C LEU A 68 -5.18 2.07 -2.27
N LYS A 69 -5.02 1.04 -3.11
CA LYS A 69 -6.11 0.32 -3.78
C LYS A 69 -5.87 -1.17 -3.70
N THR A 70 -6.88 -1.90 -3.25
CA THR A 70 -6.85 -3.34 -3.08
C THR A 70 -7.56 -4.00 -4.26
N LEU A 71 -6.83 -4.82 -5.01
CA LEU A 71 -7.39 -5.58 -6.12
C LEU A 71 -7.24 -7.07 -5.83
N CYS A 72 -8.30 -7.85 -6.08
CA CYS A 72 -8.25 -9.31 -5.91
C CYS A 72 -7.25 -10.00 -6.85
N ARG A 73 -6.87 -9.32 -7.94
CA ARG A 73 -5.83 -9.65 -8.91
C ARG A 73 -5.53 -8.41 -9.76
N GLU A 74 -4.36 -8.36 -10.39
CA GLU A 74 -3.90 -7.21 -11.18
C GLU A 74 -4.90 -6.84 -12.30
N GLU A 75 -5.42 -7.84 -13.03
CA GLU A 75 -6.35 -7.65 -14.15
C GLU A 75 -7.83 -7.76 -13.76
N CYS A 76 -8.19 -7.43 -12.51
CA CYS A 76 -9.59 -7.45 -12.08
C CYS A 76 -10.44 -6.57 -13.01
N LYS A 77 -11.47 -7.14 -13.65
CA LYS A 77 -12.35 -6.42 -14.59
C LYS A 77 -13.40 -5.55 -13.91
N GLY A 78 -13.65 -5.81 -12.62
CA GLY A 78 -14.62 -5.07 -11.81
C GLY A 78 -16.07 -5.41 -12.09
N LEU A 79 -16.96 -4.53 -11.65
CA LEU A 79 -18.39 -4.63 -11.92
C LEU A 79 -18.77 -3.85 -13.18
N CYS A 80 -19.83 -4.30 -13.84
CA CYS A 80 -20.52 -3.49 -14.85
C CYS A 80 -21.10 -2.24 -14.18
N ASP A 81 -20.84 -1.07 -14.77
CA ASP A 81 -21.32 0.24 -14.31
C ASP A 81 -22.84 0.43 -14.49
N GLN A 82 -23.48 -0.43 -15.29
CA GLN A 82 -24.92 -0.41 -15.55
C GLN A 82 -25.70 -1.34 -14.61
N CYS A 83 -25.27 -2.61 -14.52
CA CYS A 83 -26.04 -3.65 -13.82
C CYS A 83 -25.36 -4.24 -12.58
N GLY A 84 -24.10 -3.87 -12.32
CA GLY A 84 -23.35 -4.41 -11.18
C GLY A 84 -22.87 -5.86 -11.34
N ALA A 85 -23.07 -6.49 -12.51
CA ALA A 85 -22.57 -7.85 -12.75
C ALA A 85 -21.04 -7.91 -12.67
N ASN A 86 -20.50 -8.96 -12.06
CA ASN A 86 -19.07 -9.16 -11.92
C ASN A 86 -18.44 -9.58 -13.26
N LEU A 87 -17.73 -8.67 -13.92
CA LEU A 87 -17.12 -8.91 -15.23
C LEU A 87 -15.98 -9.93 -15.21
N ASN A 88 -15.54 -10.33 -14.01
CA ASN A 88 -14.59 -11.42 -13.81
C ASN A 88 -15.20 -12.81 -14.05
N GLU A 89 -16.52 -12.95 -13.92
CA GLU A 89 -17.26 -14.21 -14.09
C GLU A 89 -17.80 -14.38 -15.51
N GLY A 90 -17.91 -13.29 -16.27
CA GLY A 90 -18.36 -13.29 -17.66
C GLY A 90 -18.77 -11.91 -18.14
N PRO A 91 -19.05 -11.75 -19.44
CA PRO A 91 -19.65 -10.52 -19.95
C PRO A 91 -21.10 -10.37 -19.43
N CYS A 92 -21.51 -9.13 -19.19
CA CYS A 92 -22.92 -8.80 -18.97
C CYS A 92 -23.65 -8.61 -20.30
N GLU A 93 -24.99 -8.65 -20.27
CA GLU A 93 -25.83 -8.42 -21.47
C GLU A 93 -26.22 -6.93 -21.67
N CYS A 94 -25.59 -6.01 -20.94
CA CYS A 94 -25.85 -4.58 -21.11
C CYS A 94 -25.43 -4.11 -22.51
N GLN A 95 -26.28 -3.31 -23.15
CA GLN A 95 -25.96 -2.68 -24.43
C GLN A 95 -24.95 -1.55 -24.23
N ASP A 96 -24.07 -1.36 -25.22
CA ASP A 96 -23.14 -0.24 -25.25
C ASP A 96 -23.88 1.09 -25.11
N GLN A 97 -23.41 1.95 -24.23
CA GLN A 97 -23.95 3.30 -24.14
C GLN A 97 -23.64 4.06 -25.42
N PRO A 98 -24.57 4.91 -25.91
CA PRO A 98 -24.24 5.87 -26.94
C PRO A 98 -23.07 6.73 -26.46
N VAL A 99 -22.03 6.84 -27.30
CA VAL A 99 -20.86 7.68 -27.02
C VAL A 99 -21.34 9.09 -26.69
N ASP A 100 -20.97 9.61 -25.51
CA ASP A 100 -21.30 10.97 -25.12
C ASP A 100 -20.87 11.94 -26.23
N PRO A 101 -21.78 12.79 -26.75
CA PRO A 101 -21.48 13.69 -27.86
C PRO A 101 -20.23 14.55 -27.64
N ARG A 102 -19.90 14.90 -26.39
CA ARG A 102 -18.70 15.67 -26.03
C ARG A 102 -17.39 14.92 -26.34
N PHE A 103 -17.43 13.59 -26.30
CA PHE A 103 -16.30 12.71 -26.59
C PHE A 103 -16.29 12.17 -28.02
N ALA A 104 -17.25 12.56 -28.87
CA ALA A 104 -17.37 12.05 -30.24
C ALA A 104 -16.08 12.22 -31.06
N ILE A 105 -15.32 13.30 -30.83
CA ILE A 105 -14.05 13.57 -31.52
C ILE A 105 -12.96 12.51 -31.25
N LEU A 106 -12.99 11.85 -30.09
CA LEU A 106 -12.02 10.82 -29.72
C LEU A 106 -12.19 9.53 -30.55
N SER A 107 -13.39 9.27 -31.08
CA SER A 107 -13.65 8.13 -31.96
C SER A 107 -12.84 8.19 -33.27
N GLN A 108 -12.36 9.38 -33.65
CA GLN A 108 -11.54 9.58 -34.84
C GLN A 108 -10.04 9.42 -34.55
N TRP A 109 -9.63 9.40 -33.27
CA TRP A 109 -8.23 9.44 -32.85
C TRP A 109 -7.52 8.09 -33.06
N GLY A 110 -8.18 6.97 -32.75
CA GLY A 110 -7.64 5.62 -32.98
C GLY A 110 -7.50 5.21 -34.46
N LYS A 111 -8.06 5.99 -35.39
CA LYS A 111 -8.02 5.71 -36.84
C LYS A 111 -6.81 6.31 -37.56
N LYS A 112 -6.04 7.20 -36.90
CA LYS A 112 -4.88 7.90 -37.49
C LYS A 112 -3.52 7.23 -37.24
N SER A 113 -3.47 6.12 -36.50
CA SER A 113 -2.23 5.41 -36.16
C SER A 113 -1.95 4.18 -37.05
N LYS A 114 -2.46 4.17 -38.28
CA LYS A 114 -2.08 3.21 -39.33
C LYS A 114 -1.45 3.94 -40.49
#